data_AF-A0A8H7RWD3-F1
#
_entry.id   AF-A0A8H7RWD3-F1
#
_cell.length_a   1.000
_cell.length_b   1.000
_cell.length_c   1.000
_cell.angle_alpha   90.00
_cell.angle_beta   90.00
_cell.angle_gamma   90.00
#
_symmetry.space_group_name_H-M   'P 1'
#
loop_
_entity.id
_entity.type
_entity.pdbx_description
1 polymer ?
#
loop_
_entity_poly.entity_id
_entity_poly.type
_entity_poly.pdbx_seq_one_letter_code
_entity_poly.pdbx_strand_id
1 'polypeptide(L)'
;MYNAQMFRRLGLTATTPNILTSCQLNADNVLGLYNPKGDGHCGWRASSVLLYNNEEHYNIVKELMRHTLLAHKEHYEHIFRKDGYKEKLATFSHTGRIAGQRFWFDALDCPRLLAEAYNRPVILYMVSYDPNIKNKSFTFLPIFSECQQWGIIIN
;
A
#
# COMPACT_ATOMS: atom_id res chain seq x y z
N MET A 1 17.66 -2.62 9.39
CA MET A 1 17.01 -3.86 9.87
C MET A 1 16.06 -3.49 11.00
N TYR A 2 14.74 -3.56 10.79
CA TYR A 2 13.76 -3.16 11.80
C TYR A 2 13.79 -4.13 13.01
N ASN A 3 13.78 -3.59 14.24
CA ASN A 3 13.93 -4.37 15.47
C ASN A 3 12.66 -5.18 15.79
N ALA A 4 12.75 -6.52 15.73
CA ALA A 4 11.66 -7.45 16.00
C ALA A 4 11.06 -7.37 17.42
N GLN A 5 11.71 -6.68 18.37
CA GLN A 5 11.16 -6.42 19.70
C GLN A 5 10.16 -5.25 19.71
N MET A 6 10.31 -4.26 18.82
CA MET A 6 9.42 -3.10 18.73
C MET A 6 8.03 -3.50 18.22
N PHE A 7 7.97 -4.38 17.21
CA PHE A 7 6.71 -4.84 16.61
C PHE A 7 5.88 -5.73 17.52
N ARG A 8 6.52 -6.52 18.39
CA ARG A 8 5.81 -7.37 19.36
C ARG A 8 5.02 -6.57 20.40
N ARG A 9 5.50 -5.38 20.79
CA ARG A 9 4.76 -4.49 21.70
C ARG A 9 3.50 -3.88 21.07
N LEU A 10 3.45 -3.83 19.74
CA LEU A 10 2.29 -3.33 18.97
C LEU A 10 1.35 -4.44 18.49
N GLY A 11 1.55 -5.69 18.94
CA GLY A 11 0.74 -6.84 18.52
C GLY A 11 0.91 -7.22 17.05
N LEU A 12 2.00 -6.78 16.40
CA LEU A 12 2.28 -7.04 14.99
C LEU A 12 3.03 -8.37 14.81
N THR A 13 2.51 -9.23 13.94
CA THR A 13 3.15 -10.49 13.53
C THR A 13 3.69 -10.37 12.11
N ALA A 14 4.94 -10.74 11.88
CA ALA A 14 5.50 -10.79 10.53
C ALA A 14 4.94 -12.01 9.79
N THR A 15 4.34 -11.80 8.62
CA THR A 15 3.76 -12.89 7.80
C THR A 15 4.61 -13.21 6.57
N THR A 16 5.32 -12.21 6.05
CA THR A 16 6.35 -12.30 5.01
C THR A 16 7.40 -11.20 5.27
N PRO A 17 8.57 -11.20 4.62
CA PRO A 17 9.51 -10.09 4.75
C PRO A 17 8.78 -8.75 4.51
N ASN A 18 8.84 -7.84 5.47
CA ASN A 18 8.32 -6.47 5.40
C ASN A 18 6.78 -6.32 5.32
N ILE A 19 6.01 -7.40 5.56
CA ILE A 19 4.59 -7.31 5.87
C ILE A 19 4.38 -7.70 7.32
N LEU A 20 3.81 -6.78 8.08
CA LEU A 20 3.36 -7.00 9.44
C LEU A 20 1.83 -7.05 9.45
N THR A 21 1.26 -8.01 10.16
CA THR A 21 -0.18 -8.13 10.34
C THR A 21 -0.55 -7.88 11.79
N SER A 22 -1.65 -7.18 12.02
CA SER A 22 -2.24 -7.06 13.35
C SER A 22 -3.76 -7.21 13.28
N CYS A 23 -4.30 -7.96 14.24
CA CYS A 23 -5.74 -8.06 14.48
C CYS A 23 -6.24 -7.03 15.51
N GLN A 24 -5.38 -6.09 15.94
CA GLN A 24 -5.60 -5.22 17.10
C GLN A 24 -5.57 -3.72 16.80
N LEU A 25 -5.27 -3.30 15.57
CA LEU A 25 -5.43 -1.89 15.22
C LEU A 25 -6.93 -1.57 15.18
N ASN A 26 -7.40 -0.96 16.28
CA ASN A 26 -8.80 -0.63 16.48
C ASN A 26 -9.24 0.40 15.42
N ALA A 27 -10.36 0.14 14.76
CA ALA A 27 -10.98 1.08 13.83
C ALA A 27 -11.35 2.40 14.53
N ASP A 28 -11.54 2.38 15.86
CA ASP A 28 -11.78 3.57 16.67
C ASP A 28 -10.61 4.58 16.65
N ASN A 29 -9.40 4.14 16.26
CA ASN A 29 -8.25 5.03 16.09
C ASN A 29 -8.21 5.72 14.71
N VAL A 30 -9.19 5.46 13.84
CA VAL A 30 -9.30 6.10 12.53
C VAL A 30 -9.85 7.52 12.72
N LEU A 31 -8.99 8.51 12.50
CA LEU A 31 -9.33 9.94 12.68
C LEU A 31 -10.31 10.49 11.63
N GLY A 32 -10.54 9.77 10.54
CA GLY A 32 -11.47 10.19 9.49
C GLY A 32 -11.60 9.20 8.34
N LEU A 33 -12.70 9.32 7.59
CA LEU A 33 -12.97 8.53 6.40
C LEU A 33 -13.05 9.45 5.19
N TYR A 34 -12.39 9.05 4.12
CA TYR A 34 -12.50 9.72 2.82
C TYR A 34 -13.16 8.77 1.83
N ASN A 35 -14.18 9.28 1.12
CA ASN A 35 -14.89 8.52 0.09
C ASN A 35 -14.48 9.04 -1.32
N PRO A 36 -13.50 8.41 -1.98
CA PRO A 36 -13.06 8.82 -3.32
C PRO A 36 -14.14 8.57 -4.38
N LYS A 37 -13.97 9.19 -5.56
CA LYS A 37 -14.83 8.89 -6.72
C LYS A 37 -14.81 7.41 -7.10
N GLY A 38 -15.99 6.87 -7.39
CA GLY A 38 -16.22 5.46 -7.77
C GLY A 38 -16.06 5.18 -9.27
N ASP A 39 -14.96 5.63 -9.88
CA ASP A 39 -14.67 5.45 -11.33
C ASP A 39 -13.70 4.29 -11.62
N GLY A 40 -13.47 3.44 -10.62
CA GLY A 40 -12.50 2.35 -10.68
C GLY A 40 -11.07 2.77 -10.31
N HIS A 41 -10.83 4.07 -10.03
CA HIS A 41 -9.54 4.55 -9.51
C HIS A 41 -9.55 4.80 -8.00
N CYS A 42 -10.58 4.36 -7.26
CA CYS A 42 -10.80 4.71 -5.86
C CYS A 42 -9.58 4.47 -4.94
N GLY A 43 -8.89 3.34 -5.06
CA GLY A 43 -7.68 3.09 -4.26
C GLY A 43 -6.52 4.03 -4.63
N TRP A 44 -6.31 4.30 -5.92
CA TRP A 44 -5.31 5.28 -6.40
C TRP A 44 -5.62 6.69 -5.89
N ARG A 45 -6.90 7.08 -5.96
CA ARG A 45 -7.43 8.37 -5.49
C ARG A 45 -7.28 8.52 -3.97
N ALA A 46 -7.59 7.47 -3.20
CA ALA A 46 -7.38 7.45 -1.75
C ALA A 46 -5.90 7.65 -1.39
N SER A 47 -4.98 6.94 -2.07
CA SER A 47 -3.54 7.16 -1.90
C SER A 47 -3.13 8.59 -2.24
N SER A 48 -3.70 9.15 -3.31
CA SER A 48 -3.42 10.52 -3.74
C SER A 48 -3.87 11.57 -2.71
N VAL A 49 -5.01 11.38 -2.06
CA VAL A 49 -5.45 12.27 -0.98
C VAL A 49 -4.50 12.17 0.22
N LEU A 50 -4.05 10.98 0.59
CA LEU A 50 -3.10 10.81 1.70
C LEU A 50 -1.74 11.48 1.40
N LEU A 51 -1.30 11.47 0.15
CA LEU A 51 0.02 11.95 -0.25
C LEU A 51 0.04 13.43 -0.66
N TYR A 52 -1.03 13.91 -1.29
CA TYR A 52 -1.09 15.20 -1.96
C TYR A 52 -2.31 16.05 -1.58
N ASN A 53 -3.18 15.55 -0.70
CA ASN A 53 -4.46 16.19 -0.36
C ASN A 53 -5.32 16.55 -1.60
N ASN A 54 -5.23 15.74 -2.66
CA ASN A 54 -5.95 15.94 -3.90
C ASN A 54 -6.17 14.60 -4.62
N GLU A 55 -7.41 14.17 -4.80
CA GLU A 55 -7.70 12.89 -5.46
C GLU A 55 -7.38 12.88 -6.96
N GLU A 56 -7.34 14.03 -7.64
CA GLU A 56 -7.07 14.11 -9.09
C GLU A 56 -5.58 13.90 -9.43
N HIS A 57 -4.70 13.89 -8.43
CA HIS A 57 -3.28 13.59 -8.58
C HIS A 57 -2.97 12.08 -8.59
N TYR A 58 -3.99 11.21 -8.67
CA TYR A 58 -3.81 9.76 -8.64
C TYR A 58 -2.89 9.22 -9.76
N ASN A 59 -2.79 9.92 -10.90
CA ASN A 59 -1.86 9.56 -11.97
C ASN A 59 -0.38 9.72 -11.56
N ILE A 60 -0.06 10.70 -10.72
CA ILE A 60 1.30 10.89 -10.17
C ILE A 60 1.66 9.70 -9.27
N VAL A 61 0.70 9.22 -8.47
CA VAL A 61 0.87 8.01 -7.65
C VAL A 61 1.21 6.80 -8.53
N LYS A 62 0.43 6.59 -9.60
CA LYS A 62 0.64 5.48 -10.54
C LYS A 62 2.00 5.58 -11.22
N GLU A 63 2.41 6.77 -11.65
CA GLU A 63 3.68 6.99 -12.32
C GLU A 63 4.88 6.65 -11.41
N LEU A 64 4.88 7.13 -10.16
CA LEU A 64 5.98 6.85 -9.24
C LEU A 64 6.06 5.36 -8.89
N MET A 65 4.92 4.70 -8.68
CA MET A 65 4.88 3.26 -8.47
C MET A 65 5.35 2.49 -9.72
N ARG A 66 5.03 2.96 -10.93
CA ARG A 66 5.54 2.39 -12.18
C ARG A 66 7.07 2.52 -12.28
N HIS A 67 7.63 3.67 -11.93
CA HIS A 67 9.08 3.87 -11.90
C HIS A 67 9.75 2.94 -10.88
N THR A 68 9.17 2.80 -9.71
CA THR A 68 9.66 1.89 -8.66
C THR A 68 9.61 0.43 -9.11
N LEU A 69 8.52 0.01 -9.76
CA LEU A 69 8.36 -1.32 -10.33
C LEU A 69 9.47 -1.62 -11.36
N LEU A 70 9.77 -0.66 -12.23
CA LEU A 70 10.80 -0.78 -13.26
C LEU A 70 12.22 -0.78 -12.68
N ALA A 71 12.48 0.07 -11.68
CA ALA A 71 13.79 0.18 -11.02
C ALA A 71 14.19 -1.12 -10.30
N HIS A 72 13.21 -1.83 -9.74
CA HIS A 72 13.42 -3.09 -9.01
C HIS A 72 12.79 -4.29 -9.74
N LYS A 73 12.89 -4.30 -11.08
CA LYS A 73 12.23 -5.28 -11.96
C LYS A 73 12.46 -6.73 -11.52
N GLU A 74 13.71 -7.15 -11.33
CA GLU A 74 14.02 -8.55 -11.01
C GLU A 74 13.34 -9.01 -9.71
N HIS A 75 13.29 -8.13 -8.71
CA HIS A 75 12.64 -8.42 -7.44
C HIS A 75 11.12 -8.53 -7.60
N TYR A 76 10.49 -7.60 -8.31
CA TYR A 76 9.04 -7.61 -8.47
C TYR A 76 8.56 -8.65 -9.49
N GLU A 77 9.37 -9.05 -10.46
CA GLU A 77 9.11 -10.25 -11.29
C GLU A 77 9.14 -11.52 -10.45
N HIS A 78 10.00 -11.60 -9.43
CA HIS A 78 10.00 -12.73 -8.49
C HIS A 78 8.74 -12.74 -7.61
N ILE A 79 8.38 -11.59 -7.03
CA ILE A 79 7.21 -11.48 -6.13
C ILE A 79 5.90 -11.71 -6.89
N PHE A 80 5.68 -11.02 -8.00
CA PHE A 80 4.41 -11.05 -8.72
C PHE A 80 4.34 -12.17 -9.77
N ARG A 81 5.44 -12.87 -10.01
CA ARG A 81 5.67 -13.71 -11.20
C ARG A 81 5.65 -12.87 -12.48
N LYS A 82 6.12 -13.43 -13.59
CA LYS A 82 6.25 -12.68 -14.86
C LYS A 82 4.92 -12.13 -15.37
N ASP A 83 3.84 -12.89 -15.27
CA ASP A 83 2.53 -12.46 -15.76
C ASP A 83 1.93 -11.38 -14.85
N GLY A 84 2.00 -11.55 -13.53
CA GLY A 84 1.56 -10.53 -12.58
C GLY A 84 2.34 -9.23 -12.71
N TYR A 85 3.66 -9.29 -12.94
CA TYR A 85 4.48 -8.10 -13.21
C TYR A 85 3.97 -7.32 -14.44
N LYS A 86 3.67 -8.01 -15.55
CA LYS A 86 3.13 -7.39 -16.76
C LYS A 86 1.75 -6.77 -16.51
N GLU A 87 0.90 -7.44 -15.75
CA GLU A 87 -0.42 -6.92 -15.36
C GLU A 87 -0.31 -5.66 -14.50
N LYS A 88 0.63 -5.60 -13.55
CA LYS A 88 0.89 -4.38 -12.78
C LYS A 88 1.37 -3.24 -13.65
N LEU A 89 2.31 -3.52 -14.56
CA LEU A 89 2.82 -2.51 -15.49
C LEU A 89 1.69 -1.93 -16.36
N ALA A 90 0.79 -2.79 -16.86
CA ALA A 90 -0.39 -2.38 -17.60
C ALA A 90 -1.37 -1.56 -16.73
N THR A 91 -1.59 -1.98 -15.49
CA THR A 91 -2.42 -1.28 -14.51
C THR A 91 -1.93 0.13 -14.22
N PHE A 92 -0.63 0.29 -13.97
CA PHE A 92 -0.03 1.58 -13.65
C PHE A 92 0.05 2.50 -14.86
N SER A 93 0.08 1.93 -16.08
CA SER A 93 0.08 2.70 -17.33
C SER A 93 -1.32 3.06 -17.83
N HIS A 94 -2.40 2.53 -17.23
CA HIS A 94 -3.77 2.83 -17.67
C HIS A 94 -4.17 4.27 -17.32
N THR A 95 -4.46 5.08 -18.34
CA THR A 95 -4.86 6.50 -18.19
C THR A 95 -6.33 6.76 -18.50
N GLY A 96 -7.11 5.71 -18.79
CA GLY A 96 -8.54 5.87 -19.08
C GLY A 96 -9.32 6.45 -17.90
N ARG A 97 -10.26 7.35 -18.18
CA ARG A 97 -11.09 8.03 -17.18
C ARG A 97 -11.84 7.06 -16.27
N ILE A 98 -12.30 5.94 -16.82
CA ILE A 98 -12.94 4.84 -16.08
C ILE A 98 -12.03 3.62 -16.13
N ALA A 99 -11.87 2.94 -15.01
CA ALA A 99 -11.07 1.74 -14.87
C ALA A 99 -11.94 0.52 -14.58
N GLY A 100 -11.86 -0.49 -15.44
CA GLY A 100 -12.39 -1.82 -15.15
C GLY A 100 -11.56 -2.51 -14.05
N GLN A 101 -12.11 -3.59 -13.47
CA GLN A 101 -11.51 -4.33 -12.36
C GLN A 101 -10.04 -4.71 -12.56
N ARG A 102 -9.64 -5.04 -13.80
CA ARG A 102 -8.25 -5.37 -14.14
C ARG A 102 -7.24 -4.25 -13.87
N PHE A 103 -7.70 -3.02 -13.64
CA PHE A 103 -6.87 -1.84 -13.42
C PHE A 103 -7.04 -1.24 -12.01
N TRP A 104 -7.77 -1.93 -11.14
CA TRP A 104 -8.00 -1.48 -9.79
C TRP A 104 -6.72 -1.54 -8.96
N PHE A 105 -6.69 -0.74 -7.92
CA PHE A 105 -5.69 -0.82 -6.87
C PHE A 105 -5.99 -2.08 -6.04
N ASP A 106 -5.14 -3.10 -6.13
CA ASP A 106 -5.35 -4.34 -5.39
C ASP A 106 -4.94 -4.20 -3.91
N ALA A 107 -5.35 -5.16 -3.09
CA ALA A 107 -5.21 -5.06 -1.64
C ALA A 107 -3.82 -5.46 -1.08
N LEU A 108 -2.90 -6.01 -1.87
CA LEU A 108 -1.65 -6.56 -1.31
C LEU A 108 -0.40 -6.07 -2.04
N ASP A 109 -0.40 -6.13 -3.36
CA ASP A 109 0.73 -5.74 -4.19
C ASP A 109 0.82 -4.22 -4.30
N CYS A 110 -0.31 -3.55 -4.51
CA CYS A 110 -0.35 -2.09 -4.62
C CYS A 110 0.10 -1.39 -3.32
N PRO A 111 -0.40 -1.72 -2.11
CA PRO A 111 0.11 -1.13 -0.86
C PRO A 111 1.60 -1.40 -0.63
N ARG A 112 2.08 -2.61 -0.95
CA ARG A 112 3.51 -2.96 -0.84
C ARG A 112 4.37 -2.05 -1.71
N LEU A 113 4.00 -1.90 -2.98
CA LEU A 113 4.75 -1.08 -3.91
C LEU A 113 4.57 0.42 -3.63
N LEU A 114 3.41 0.83 -3.10
CA LEU A 114 3.18 2.21 -2.65
C LEU A 114 4.11 2.57 -1.49
N ALA A 115 4.27 1.65 -0.53
CA ALA A 115 5.20 1.82 0.59
C ALA A 115 6.63 2.03 0.10
N GLU A 116 7.05 1.22 -0.88
CA GLU A 116 8.35 1.36 -1.53
C GLU A 116 8.50 2.70 -2.26
N ALA A 117 7.56 3.01 -3.17
CA ALA A 117 7.64 4.16 -4.06
C ALA A 117 7.72 5.49 -3.31
N TYR A 118 7.12 5.56 -2.13
CA TYR A 118 7.12 6.76 -1.29
C TYR A 118 8.04 6.66 -0.07
N ASN A 119 8.76 5.55 0.08
CA ASN A 119 9.59 5.25 1.24
C ASN A 119 8.87 5.52 2.57
N ARG A 120 7.63 5.04 2.69
CA ARG A 120 6.75 5.25 3.85
C ARG A 120 6.00 3.98 4.21
N PRO A 121 5.80 3.66 5.51
CA PRO A 121 4.88 2.61 5.89
C PRO A 121 3.47 2.86 5.35
N VAL A 122 2.84 1.83 4.81
CA VAL A 122 1.43 1.87 4.38
C VAL A 122 0.64 0.87 5.22
N ILE A 123 -0.46 1.30 5.81
CA ILE A 123 -1.36 0.43 6.57
C ILE A 123 -2.67 0.28 5.79
N LEU A 124 -3.00 -0.96 5.43
CA LEU A 124 -4.30 -1.31 4.89
C LEU A 124 -5.18 -1.87 6.01
N TYR A 125 -6.30 -1.20 6.25
CA TYR A 125 -7.36 -1.67 7.16
C TYR A 125 -8.40 -2.43 6.37
N MET A 126 -8.55 -3.72 6.65
CA MET A 126 -9.62 -4.56 6.12
C MET A 126 -10.74 -4.66 7.15
N VAL A 127 -11.85 -4.01 6.85
CA VAL A 127 -13.06 -4.03 7.67
C VAL A 127 -13.98 -5.14 7.19
N SER A 128 -14.41 -5.98 8.12
CA SER A 128 -15.48 -6.96 7.87
C SER A 128 -16.82 -6.38 8.34
N TYR A 129 -17.86 -6.59 7.54
CA TYR A 129 -19.24 -6.31 7.96
C TYR A 129 -19.86 -7.46 8.77
N ASP A 130 -19.23 -8.64 8.78
CA ASP A 130 -19.60 -9.73 9.69
C ASP A 130 -19.03 -9.45 11.09
N PRO A 131 -19.88 -9.29 12.13
CA PRO A 131 -19.44 -8.99 13.49
C PRO A 131 -18.60 -10.10 14.13
N ASN A 132 -18.61 -11.32 13.58
CA ASN A 132 -17.81 -12.44 14.08
C ASN A 132 -16.39 -12.46 13.51
N ILE A 133 -16.13 -11.69 12.44
CA ILE A 133 -14.82 -11.62 11.81
C ILE A 133 -14.10 -10.39 12.34
N LYS A 134 -13.00 -10.61 13.06
CA LYS A 134 -12.15 -9.52 13.52
C LYS A 134 -11.55 -8.79 12.32
N ASN A 135 -11.62 -7.46 12.36
CA ASN A 135 -10.92 -6.59 11.43
C ASN A 135 -9.43 -6.91 11.42
N LYS A 136 -8.83 -6.83 10.24
CA LYS A 136 -7.41 -7.10 10.05
C LYS A 136 -6.74 -5.88 9.49
N SER A 137 -5.48 -5.70 9.86
CA SER A 137 -4.62 -4.67 9.29
C SER A 137 -3.34 -5.29 8.75
N PHE A 138 -2.89 -4.77 7.63
CA PHE A 138 -1.63 -5.12 6.99
C PHE A 138 -0.77 -3.87 6.91
N THR A 139 0.37 -3.88 7.58
CA THR A 139 1.38 -2.83 7.49
C THR A 139 2.48 -3.28 6.56
N PHE A 140 2.69 -2.52 5.50
CA PHE A 140 3.72 -2.73 4.49
C PHE A 140 4.85 -1.74 4.74
N LEU A 141 6.08 -2.24 4.85
CA LEU A 141 7.27 -1.43 5.05
C LEU A 141 8.11 -1.35 3.76
N PRO A 142 8.79 -0.23 3.49
CA PRO A 142 9.78 -0.15 2.40
C PRO A 142 10.89 -1.20 2.57
N ILE A 143 11.30 -1.77 1.44
CA ILE A 143 12.28 -2.85 1.29
C ILE A 143 13.62 -2.30 0.83
N PHE A 144 13.63 -1.41 -0.18
CA PHE A 144 14.85 -0.89 -0.81
C PHE A 144 15.27 0.47 -0.30
N SER A 145 14.61 0.99 0.73
CA SER A 145 15.05 2.19 1.42
C SER A 145 16.49 1.99 1.89
N GLU A 146 17.44 2.57 1.14
CA GLU A 146 18.78 2.79 1.66
C GLU A 146 18.63 3.47 3.00
N CYS A 147 19.51 3.11 3.92
CA CYS A 147 19.57 3.63 5.28
C CYS A 147 19.79 5.15 5.26
N GLN A 148 18.78 5.94 4.92
CA GLN A 148 18.72 7.33 5.32
C GLN A 148 18.35 7.30 6.78
N GLN A 149 19.41 7.33 7.59
CA GLN A 149 19.38 7.77 8.97
C GLN A 149 18.41 8.96 9.12
N TRP A 150 17.79 9.03 10.30
CA TRP A 150 16.97 10.10 10.87
C TRP A 150 15.45 9.82 10.95
N GLY A 151 15.07 9.26 12.10
CA GLY A 151 14.13 9.94 13.00
C GLY A 151 12.64 9.67 12.84
N ILE A 152 12.10 8.87 13.76
CA ILE A 152 10.67 8.81 14.11
C ILE A 152 10.19 10.21 14.52
N ILE A 153 9.03 10.64 14.01
CA ILE A 153 8.10 11.50 14.75
C ILE A 153 6.71 10.89 14.62
N ILE A 154 6.20 10.37 15.74
CA ILE A 154 4.79 10.12 15.99
C ILE A 154 4.32 11.33 16.80
N ASN A 155 3.25 11.98 16.37
CA ASN A 155 2.37 12.77 17.24
C ASN A 155 1.01 12.06 17.27
#